data_AF-A0A919EZV5-F1
#
_entry.id   AF-A0A919EZV5-F1
#
_cell.length_a   1.000
_cell.length_b   1.000
_cell.length_c   1.000
_cell.angle_alpha   90.00
_cell.angle_beta   90.00
_cell.angle_gamma   90.00
#
_symmetry.space_group_name_H-M   'P 1'
#
loop_
_entity.id
_entity.type
_entity.pdbx_description
1 polymer ?
#
loop_
_entity_poly.entity_id
_entity_poly.type
_entity_poly.pdbx_seq_one_letter_code
_entity_poly.pdbx_strand_id
1 'polypeptide(L)'
;MQLNVGGNMDFKNMLERERLESKKISKTQAVTSQIPDRDLGEKNVHIGPSDYVAWLDDRKWAYVRLEGRAFGDVPLNLEYKLEVWDSPNSAGVIIDALRAAKIAKDRGIGGPILSASSYFMKSPPVQYFDDVARENVEKFIRGEVER
;
A
#
# COMPACT_ATOMS: atom_id res chain seq x y z
N MET A 1 0.52 -11.05 -10.78
CA MET A 1 -0.71 -10.33 -11.20
C MET A 1 -1.53 -9.99 -9.96
N GLN A 2 -2.08 -8.77 -9.86
CA GLN A 2 -3.05 -8.38 -8.85
C GLN A 2 -4.26 -7.71 -9.52
N LEU A 3 -5.45 -8.22 -9.22
CA LEU A 3 -6.73 -7.67 -9.65
C LEU A 3 -7.56 -7.25 -8.44
N ASN A 4 -8.08 -6.02 -8.44
CA ASN A 4 -8.87 -5.47 -7.32
C ASN A 4 -10.27 -5.07 -7.77
N VAL A 5 -11.31 -5.59 -7.13
CA VAL A 5 -12.71 -5.27 -7.42
C VAL A 5 -13.40 -4.82 -6.13
N GLY A 6 -14.30 -3.84 -6.21
CA GLY A 6 -15.09 -3.38 -5.07
C GLY A 6 -16.35 -2.64 -5.50
N GLY A 7 -17.24 -2.35 -4.54
CA GLY A 7 -18.56 -1.78 -4.81
C GLY A 7 -18.76 -0.34 -4.34
N ASN A 8 -17.75 0.29 -3.74
CA ASN A 8 -17.86 1.65 -3.22
C ASN A 8 -17.58 2.71 -4.31
N MET A 9 -17.83 3.98 -3.98
CA MET A 9 -17.61 5.07 -4.94
C MET A 9 -16.15 5.26 -5.36
N ASP A 10 -15.16 4.83 -4.55
CA ASP A 10 -13.76 4.88 -5.00
C ASP A 10 -13.54 3.93 -6.18
N PHE A 11 -14.11 2.71 -6.15
CA PHE A 11 -14.07 1.78 -7.29
C PHE A 11 -14.86 2.28 -8.50
N LYS A 12 -16.02 2.92 -8.28
CA LYS A 12 -16.79 3.54 -9.36
C LYS A 12 -16.00 4.66 -10.05
N ASN A 13 -15.30 5.50 -9.26
CA ASN A 13 -14.42 6.55 -9.75
C ASN A 13 -13.20 5.98 -10.48
N MET A 14 -12.76 4.76 -10.16
CA MET A 14 -11.66 4.07 -10.85
C MET A 14 -12.05 3.57 -12.26
N LEU A 15 -13.32 3.60 -12.67
CA LEU A 15 -13.68 3.30 -14.06
C LEU A 15 -13.19 4.40 -15.03
N GLU A 16 -12.93 5.62 -14.54
CA GLU A 16 -12.28 6.66 -15.34
C GLU A 16 -10.79 6.35 -15.52
N ARG A 17 -10.43 5.87 -16.73
CA ARG A 17 -9.06 5.45 -17.08
C ARG A 17 -8.01 6.56 -16.92
N GLU A 18 -8.37 7.82 -17.13
CA GLU A 18 -7.45 8.96 -16.96
C GLU A 18 -6.96 9.12 -15.50
N ARG A 19 -7.75 8.69 -14.52
CA ARG A 19 -7.40 8.75 -13.09
C ARG A 19 -6.59 7.54 -12.61
N LEU A 20 -6.39 6.53 -13.47
CA LEU A 20 -5.76 5.27 -13.10
C LEU A 20 -4.24 5.29 -13.14
N GLU A 21 -3.64 6.16 -13.94
CA GLU A 21 -2.19 6.20 -14.14
C GLU A 21 -1.45 6.41 -12.82
N SER A 22 -1.82 7.44 -12.05
CA SER A 22 -1.17 7.73 -10.76
C SER A 22 -1.34 6.61 -9.73
N LYS A 23 -2.53 5.96 -9.69
CA LYS A 23 -2.80 4.85 -8.76
C LYS A 23 -2.05 3.57 -9.17
N LYS A 24 -1.90 3.30 -10.48
CA LYS A 24 -1.14 2.17 -11.01
C LYS A 24 0.34 2.30 -10.65
N ILE A 25 0.91 3.50 -10.83
CA ILE A 25 2.29 3.81 -10.47
C ILE A 25 2.53 3.57 -8.96
N SER A 26 1.70 4.18 -8.10
CA SER A 26 1.85 4.07 -6.64
C SER A 26 1.79 2.62 -6.15
N LYS A 27 0.83 1.82 -6.63
CA LYS A 27 0.72 0.41 -6.23
C LYS A 27 1.87 -0.46 -6.76
N THR A 28 2.33 -0.17 -7.98
CA THR A 28 3.45 -0.91 -8.58
C THR A 28 4.74 -0.64 -7.81
N GLN A 29 5.02 0.63 -7.50
CA GLN A 29 6.18 1.04 -6.71
C GLN A 29 6.16 0.45 -5.29
N ALA A 30 4.99 0.39 -4.65
CA ALA A 30 4.87 -0.21 -3.33
C ALA A 30 5.33 -1.68 -3.30
N VAL A 31 5.08 -2.45 -4.37
CA VAL A 31 5.51 -3.85 -4.47
C VAL A 31 6.96 -3.97 -4.91
N THR A 32 7.37 -3.23 -5.94
CA THR A 32 8.74 -3.34 -6.48
C THR A 32 9.80 -2.79 -5.53
N SER A 33 9.48 -1.80 -4.69
CA SER A 33 10.41 -1.25 -3.69
C SER A 33 10.83 -2.26 -2.62
N GLN A 34 10.03 -3.30 -2.38
CA GLN A 34 10.36 -4.36 -1.42
C GLN A 34 11.30 -5.43 -1.99
N ILE A 35 11.62 -5.37 -3.29
CA ILE A 35 12.53 -6.31 -3.96
C ILE A 35 13.58 -5.52 -4.75
N PRO A 36 14.46 -4.74 -4.07
CA PRO A 36 15.39 -3.84 -4.75
C PRO A 36 16.44 -4.57 -5.59
N ASP A 37 16.79 -5.79 -5.21
CA ASP A 37 17.89 -6.54 -5.83
C ASP A 37 17.48 -7.30 -7.11
N ARG A 38 16.23 -7.15 -7.56
CA ARG A 38 15.72 -7.88 -8.72
C ARG A 38 14.80 -7.02 -9.58
N ASP A 39 15.26 -6.71 -10.79
CA ASP A 39 14.36 -6.22 -11.82
C ASP A 39 13.40 -7.34 -12.22
N LEU A 40 12.12 -7.15 -11.90
CA LEU A 40 11.06 -8.08 -12.28
C LEU A 40 10.72 -7.96 -13.77
N GLY A 41 11.04 -6.84 -14.42
CA GLY A 41 10.62 -6.54 -15.79
C GLY A 41 9.13 -6.16 -15.87
N GLU A 42 8.82 -5.14 -16.68
CA GLU A 42 7.47 -4.55 -16.75
C GLU A 42 6.35 -5.54 -17.09
N LYS A 43 6.67 -6.61 -17.83
CA LYS A 43 5.70 -7.64 -18.24
C LYS A 43 5.31 -8.60 -17.12
N ASN A 44 6.12 -8.69 -16.06
CA ASN A 44 5.90 -9.63 -14.96
C ASN A 44 5.14 -9.01 -13.79
N VAL A 45 4.91 -7.69 -13.81
CA VAL A 45 4.13 -6.98 -12.80
C VAL A 45 2.89 -6.35 -13.44
N HIS A 46 1.74 -6.93 -13.12
CA HIS A 46 0.45 -6.37 -13.49
C HIS A 46 -0.36 -6.09 -12.23
N ILE A 47 -0.52 -4.81 -11.89
CA ILE A 47 -1.31 -4.35 -10.74
C ILE A 47 -2.29 -3.29 -11.24
N GLY A 48 -3.59 -3.62 -11.19
CA GLY A 48 -4.64 -2.73 -11.68
C GLY A 48 -5.83 -2.68 -10.73
N PRO A 49 -6.59 -1.57 -10.71
CA PRO A 49 -7.99 -1.62 -10.34
C PRO A 49 -8.77 -2.32 -11.46
N SER A 50 -9.68 -3.19 -11.08
CA SER A 50 -10.14 -4.24 -11.98
C SER A 50 -11.62 -4.13 -12.29
N ASP A 51 -12.46 -3.66 -11.38
CA ASP A 51 -13.83 -3.30 -11.74
C ASP A 51 -14.60 -2.64 -10.59
N TYR A 52 -15.79 -2.13 -10.91
CA TYR A 52 -16.85 -1.80 -9.97
C TYR A 52 -17.93 -2.88 -9.99
N VAL A 53 -18.20 -3.47 -8.82
CA VAL A 53 -19.27 -4.47 -8.66
C VAL A 53 -20.18 -4.03 -7.52
N ALA A 54 -21.35 -3.49 -7.88
CA ALA A 54 -22.25 -2.79 -6.96
C ALA A 54 -22.60 -3.58 -5.69
N TRP A 55 -22.86 -4.88 -5.80
CA TRP A 55 -23.28 -5.72 -4.67
C TRP A 55 -22.14 -6.04 -3.68
N LEU A 56 -20.91 -5.64 -3.97
CA LEU A 56 -19.81 -5.75 -3.01
C LEU A 56 -19.90 -4.66 -1.92
N ASP A 57 -20.65 -3.58 -2.14
CA ASP A 57 -20.68 -2.41 -1.26
C ASP A 57 -19.24 -1.96 -0.91
N ASP A 58 -18.89 -1.89 0.38
CA ASP A 58 -17.54 -1.50 0.81
C ASP A 58 -16.53 -2.67 0.87
N ARG A 59 -16.95 -3.88 0.48
CA ARG A 59 -16.04 -5.02 0.40
C ARG A 59 -15.15 -4.87 -0.83
N LYS A 60 -13.86 -5.06 -0.60
CA LYS A 60 -12.83 -5.11 -1.62
C LYS A 60 -12.31 -6.54 -1.73
N TRP A 61 -12.32 -7.04 -2.96
CA TRP A 61 -11.72 -8.31 -3.32
C TRP A 61 -10.41 -8.04 -4.06
N ALA A 62 -9.33 -8.68 -3.62
CA ALA A 62 -8.04 -8.66 -4.28
C ALA A 62 -7.63 -10.09 -4.64
N TYR A 63 -7.54 -10.38 -5.93
CA TYR A 63 -6.98 -11.62 -6.44
C TYR A 63 -5.50 -11.39 -6.73
N VAL A 64 -4.65 -12.21 -6.14
CA VAL A 64 -3.21 -12.09 -6.30
C VAL A 64 -2.66 -13.44 -6.77
N ARG A 65 -1.88 -13.38 -7.84
CA ARG A 65 -1.10 -14.49 -8.37
C ARG A 65 0.37 -14.14 -8.32
N LEU A 66 1.14 -15.00 -7.68
CA LEU A 66 2.59 -14.92 -7.55
C LEU A 66 3.21 -16.17 -8.19
N GLU A 67 4.24 -15.97 -8.99
CA GLU A 67 5.02 -17.04 -9.58
C GLU A 67 6.47 -16.93 -9.10
N GLY A 68 7.10 -18.07 -8.89
CA GLY A 68 8.46 -18.13 -8.39
C GLY A 68 9.16 -19.44 -8.73
N ARG A 69 10.36 -19.61 -8.20
CA ARG A 69 11.14 -20.85 -8.28
C ARG A 69 11.65 -21.23 -6.91
N ALA A 70 11.52 -22.51 -6.57
CA ALA A 70 12.11 -23.13 -5.38
C ALA A 70 13.53 -23.64 -5.67
N PHE A 71 14.12 -24.30 -4.67
CA PHE A 71 15.38 -25.03 -4.83
C PHE A 71 15.35 -25.97 -6.04
N GLY A 72 16.43 -25.99 -6.82
CA GLY A 72 16.53 -26.79 -8.05
C GLY A 72 15.69 -26.25 -9.22
N ASP A 73 15.41 -24.95 -9.24
CA ASP A 73 14.63 -24.26 -10.29
C ASP A 73 13.20 -24.76 -10.49
N VAL A 74 12.66 -25.50 -9.51
CA VAL A 74 11.31 -26.04 -9.54
C VAL A 74 10.30 -24.88 -9.53
N PRO A 75 9.40 -24.79 -10.52
CA PRO A 75 8.44 -23.69 -10.61
C PRO A 75 7.41 -23.74 -9.48
N LEU A 76 7.05 -22.57 -8.97
CA LEU A 76 6.03 -22.36 -7.96
C LEU A 76 4.95 -21.40 -8.49
N ASN A 77 3.70 -21.68 -8.17
CA ASN A 77 2.58 -20.77 -8.39
C ASN A 77 1.76 -20.69 -7.10
N LEU A 78 1.47 -19.47 -6.65
CA LEU A 78 0.58 -19.18 -5.54
C LEU A 78 -0.53 -18.26 -6.02
N GLU A 79 -1.76 -18.67 -5.79
CA GLU A 79 -2.94 -17.84 -6.00
C GLU A 79 -3.70 -17.71 -4.70
N TYR A 80 -4.07 -16.48 -4.34
CA TYR A 80 -4.90 -16.23 -3.18
C TYR A 80 -5.90 -15.10 -3.45
N LYS A 81 -7.03 -15.17 -2.76
CA LYS A 81 -8.05 -14.12 -2.72
C LYS A 81 -8.05 -13.51 -1.32
N LEU A 82 -7.90 -12.19 -1.26
CA LEU A 82 -8.12 -11.42 -0.05
C LEU A 82 -9.46 -10.68 -0.16
N GLU A 83 -10.29 -10.83 0.86
CA GLU A 83 -11.54 -10.08 1.02
C GLU A 83 -11.50 -9.28 2.30
N VAL A 84 -11.71 -7.96 2.19
CA VAL A 84 -11.66 -7.04 3.32
C VAL A 84 -12.70 -5.94 3.15
N TRP A 85 -13.06 -5.30 4.27
CA TRP A 85 -13.77 -4.03 4.25
C TRP A 85 -12.76 -2.89 4.04
N ASP A 86 -12.91 -2.11 2.97
CA ASP A 86 -11.89 -1.13 2.55
C ASP A 86 -11.90 0.12 3.44
N SER A 87 -13.08 0.64 3.76
CA SER A 87 -13.21 1.87 4.56
C SER A 87 -12.73 1.70 6.00
N PRO A 88 -13.13 0.65 6.76
CA PRO A 88 -12.63 0.44 8.12
C PRO A 88 -11.11 0.23 8.19
N ASN A 89 -10.53 -0.49 7.22
CA ASN A 89 -9.08 -0.68 7.15
C ASN A 89 -8.33 0.63 6.94
N SER A 90 -8.83 1.49 6.05
CA SER A 90 -8.26 2.81 5.82
C SER A 90 -8.45 3.74 7.03
N ALA A 91 -9.63 3.70 7.67
CA ALA A 91 -9.96 4.55 8.81
C ALA A 91 -8.98 4.37 9.98
N GLY A 92 -8.60 3.13 10.30
CA GLY A 92 -7.60 2.85 11.35
C GLY A 92 -6.26 3.52 11.08
N VAL A 93 -5.75 3.40 9.85
CA VAL A 93 -4.49 4.02 9.43
C VAL A 93 -4.56 5.55 9.52
N ILE A 94 -5.68 6.16 9.12
CA ILE A 94 -5.87 7.61 9.16
C ILE A 94 -5.96 8.13 10.60
N ILE A 95 -6.59 7.40 11.51
CA ILE A 95 -6.64 7.77 12.93
C ILE A 95 -5.23 7.84 13.51
N ASP A 96 -4.39 6.85 13.23
CA ASP A 96 -3.01 6.82 13.72
C ASP A 96 -2.14 7.89 13.06
N ALA A 97 -2.31 8.14 11.76
CA ALA A 97 -1.64 9.25 11.07
C ALA A 97 -2.02 10.61 11.68
N LEU A 98 -3.30 10.83 12.03
CA LEU A 98 -3.76 12.04 12.69
C LEU A 98 -3.14 12.20 14.09
N ARG A 99 -3.04 11.11 14.84
CA ARG A 99 -2.37 11.11 16.15
C ARG A 99 -0.89 11.44 16.03
N ALA A 100 -0.18 10.87 15.06
CA ALA A 100 1.21 11.22 14.78
C ALA A 100 1.36 12.70 14.40
N ALA A 101 0.45 13.24 13.58
CA ALA A 101 0.43 14.66 13.26
C ALA A 101 0.19 15.55 14.49
N LYS A 102 -0.66 15.12 15.43
CA LYS A 102 -0.86 15.83 16.71
C LYS A 102 0.40 15.84 17.56
N ILE A 103 1.11 14.71 17.67
CA ILE A 103 2.41 14.63 18.36
C ILE A 103 3.42 15.58 17.73
N ALA A 104 3.54 15.58 16.40
CA ALA A 104 4.42 16.49 15.68
C ALA A 104 4.10 17.96 15.98
N LYS A 105 2.81 18.32 15.93
CA LYS A 105 2.34 19.67 16.25
C LYS A 105 2.70 20.09 17.68
N ASP A 106 2.50 19.20 18.66
CA ASP A 106 2.82 19.47 20.06
C ASP A 106 4.32 19.66 20.30
N ARG A 107 5.16 19.00 19.49
CA ARG A 107 6.62 19.14 19.50
C ARG A 107 7.14 20.29 18.62
N GLY A 108 6.26 21.06 17.97
CA GLY A 108 6.65 22.16 17.08
C GLY A 108 7.31 21.71 15.77
N ILE A 109 7.12 20.45 15.36
CA ILE A 109 7.72 19.89 14.14
C ILE A 109 6.85 20.23 12.93
N GLY A 110 7.45 20.87 11.93
CA GLY A 110 6.82 21.20 10.65
C GLY A 110 7.35 20.36 9.48
N GLY A 111 6.58 20.30 8.39
CA GLY A 111 6.90 19.51 7.20
C GLY A 111 6.51 18.03 7.32
N PRO A 112 6.92 17.18 6.36
CA PRO A 112 6.60 15.76 6.38
C PRO A 112 7.28 15.04 7.55
N ILE A 113 6.51 14.26 8.30
CA ILE A 113 7.01 13.34 9.34
C ILE A 113 7.39 12.04 8.62
N LEU A 114 8.67 11.86 8.29
CA LEU A 114 9.15 10.79 7.42
C LEU A 114 8.87 9.41 8.00
N SER A 115 9.10 9.23 9.31
CA SER A 115 8.80 8.02 10.06
C SER A 115 7.32 7.60 9.90
N ALA A 116 6.39 8.47 10.29
CA ALA A 116 4.95 8.22 10.17
C ALA A 116 4.49 8.08 8.71
N SER A 117 5.01 8.92 7.81
CA SER A 117 4.66 8.89 6.38
C SER A 117 5.04 7.55 5.77
N SER A 118 6.24 7.04 6.08
CA SER A 118 6.74 5.77 5.55
C SER A 118 5.93 4.56 5.96
N TYR A 119 5.27 4.62 7.12
CA TYR A 119 4.47 3.51 7.65
C TYR A 119 2.99 3.59 7.25
N PHE A 120 2.41 4.79 7.19
CA PHE A 120 0.97 4.97 6.93
C PHE A 120 0.62 5.21 5.45
N MET A 121 1.58 5.62 4.62
CA MET A 121 1.32 6.03 3.23
C MET A 121 1.96 5.06 2.24
N LYS A 122 1.29 4.83 1.11
CA LYS A 122 1.78 3.93 0.04
C LYS A 122 2.94 4.52 -0.77
N SER A 123 3.03 5.85 -0.83
CA SER A 123 4.05 6.59 -1.57
C SER A 123 4.59 7.72 -0.70
N PRO A 124 5.36 7.39 0.36
CA PRO A 124 5.99 8.38 1.22
C PRO A 124 7.09 9.16 0.47
N PRO A 125 7.53 10.33 1.00
CA PRO A 125 8.68 11.06 0.45
C PRO A 125 9.98 10.24 0.45
N VAL A 126 10.13 9.36 1.44
CA VAL A 126 11.25 8.41 1.54
C VAL A 126 10.67 7.03 1.81
N GLN A 127 10.96 6.08 0.92
CA GLN A 127 10.52 4.69 1.04
C GLN A 127 11.47 3.94 1.97
N TYR A 128 10.91 3.18 2.91
CA TYR A 128 11.65 2.23 3.75
C TYR A 128 11.03 0.84 3.57
N PHE A 129 11.75 -0.20 3.99
CA PHE A 129 11.14 -1.52 4.19
C PHE A 129 10.09 -1.43 5.31
N ASP A 130 9.04 -2.25 5.20
CA ASP A 130 7.87 -2.14 6.09
C ASP A 130 8.23 -2.34 7.59
N ASP A 131 9.18 -3.21 7.88
CA ASP A 131 9.68 -3.47 9.23
C ASP A 131 10.42 -2.26 9.81
N VAL A 132 11.25 -1.62 8.99
CA VAL A 132 11.98 -0.38 9.33
C VAL A 132 11.00 0.79 9.51
N ALA A 133 10.01 0.93 8.63
CA ALA A 133 8.97 1.96 8.73
C ALA A 133 8.20 1.82 10.04
N ARG A 134 7.84 0.59 10.43
CA ARG A 134 7.18 0.29 11.71
C ARG A 134 8.05 0.68 12.90
N GLU A 135 9.33 0.33 12.89
CA GLU A 135 10.24 0.68 13.97
C GLU A 135 10.42 2.21 14.08
N ASN A 136 10.54 2.90 12.95
CA ASN A 136 10.73 4.34 12.92
C ASN A 136 9.51 5.10 13.46
N VAL A 137 8.28 4.69 13.11
CA VAL A 137 7.08 5.35 13.66
C VAL A 137 6.97 5.12 15.17
N GLU A 138 7.34 3.95 15.66
CA GLU A 138 7.37 3.64 17.09
C GLU A 138 8.41 4.50 17.85
N LYS A 139 9.62 4.65 17.29
CA LYS A 139 10.64 5.57 17.81
C LYS A 139 10.15 7.02 17.81
N PHE A 140 9.45 7.44 16.76
CA PHE A 140 8.86 8.79 16.68
C PHE A 140 7.83 9.00 17.78
N ILE A 141 6.92 8.04 17.98
CA ILE A 141 5.90 8.11 19.03
C ILE A 141 6.57 8.24 20.41
N ARG A 142 7.63 7.45 20.68
CA ARG A 142 8.41 7.54 21.93
C ARG A 142 9.28 8.80 22.07
N GLY A 143 9.50 9.55 20.99
CA GLY A 143 10.34 10.75 21.00
C GLY A 143 11.84 10.48 20.87
N GLU A 144 12.21 9.29 20.37
CA GLU A 144 13.59 8.87 20.14
C GLU A 144 14.15 9.38 18.80
N VAL A 145 13.26 9.76 17.87
CA VAL A 145 13.61 10.38 16.59
C VAL A 145 12.78 11.64 16.34
N GLU A 146 13.36 12.58 15.61
CA GLU A 146 12.77 13.90 15.38
C GLU A 146 11.67 13.87 14.28
N ARG A 147 11.85 13.09 13.20
CA ARG A 147 10.91 13.02 12.06
C ARG A 147 10.80 11.64 11.46
#